data_AF-A0A3D5KKG3-F1
#
_entry.id   AF-A0A3D5KKG3-F1
#
_cell.length_a   1.000
_cell.length_b   1.000
_cell.length_c   1.000
_cell.angle_alpha   90.00
_cell.angle_beta   90.00
_cell.angle_gamma   90.00
#
_symmetry.space_group_name_H-M   'P 1'
#
loop_
_entity.id
_entity.type
_entity.pdbx_description
1 polymer ?
#
loop_
_entity_poly.entity_id
_entity_poly.type
_entity_poly.pdbx_seq_one_letter_code
_entity_poly.pdbx_strand_id
1 'polypeptide(L)'
;MNIEDKENQFEISPIVVSDQKNFFVIVGANNSGKSTFLRCVQSTKFASSYMVNVNRTVLKGEGAIDKVYQGNYIPFVEESRRFTTDNSEKRTQALQDFFGLNDSDRQPIIEWYNKYFPNPIYEERENPENSASPMLLKVGGDSITKQGSGMRSTLEIFIKLFDPAIGVLCIDEPELGLEPLLQKHLFKAIKDKASATKKIFIATHSHHFLDYEDESNNFICYRNSREKINIKPADDIKQIIFRLLGNTLSSMLLPEHIIVLEGTSDTTYLNKCLLILSKKGYSIHNSGSDTNIRYAVNSITQFLKFNKENLSVYRNKIYVIADKQMNDINIREWKKLLSNDSQLKVLPKNGIEYFYPERILQEIFNSQESREKIIDAFLKANPNAFNEVRITKVQLAQRVSEIIQTSDLDDTTNELFNFLKNLP
;
A
#
# COMPACT_ATOMS: atom_id res chain seq x y z
N MET A 1 -21.18 12.89 -21.79
CA MET A 1 -21.80 12.12 -20.67
C MET A 1 -22.14 13.16 -19.61
N ASN A 2 -23.42 13.34 -19.27
CA ASN A 2 -23.84 14.45 -18.40
C ASN A 2 -23.25 14.27 -16.99
N ILE A 3 -23.13 15.36 -16.22
CA ILE A 3 -22.58 15.33 -14.84
C ILE A 3 -23.36 14.32 -13.97
N GLU A 4 -24.69 14.25 -14.15
CA GLU A 4 -25.57 13.29 -13.47
C GLU A 4 -25.19 11.82 -13.76
N ASP A 5 -24.76 11.49 -15.00
CA ASP A 5 -24.30 10.14 -15.36
C ASP A 5 -22.95 9.78 -14.70
N LYS A 6 -22.09 10.78 -14.44
CA LYS A 6 -20.79 10.61 -13.78
C LYS A 6 -20.96 10.46 -12.26
N GLU A 7 -21.87 11.23 -11.65
CA GLU A 7 -22.20 11.12 -10.22
C GLU A 7 -22.84 9.76 -9.89
N ASN A 8 -23.65 9.21 -10.81
CA ASN A 8 -24.21 7.86 -10.70
C ASN A 8 -23.15 6.75 -10.62
N GLN A 9 -21.88 7.01 -10.93
CA GLN A 9 -20.80 6.00 -10.79
C GLN A 9 -20.27 5.87 -9.36
N PHE A 10 -20.62 6.80 -8.46
CA PHE A 10 -20.20 6.77 -7.06
C PHE A 10 -21.26 6.10 -6.18
N GLU A 11 -20.83 5.43 -5.12
CA GLU A 11 -21.75 4.79 -4.17
C GLU A 11 -22.40 5.80 -3.20
N ILE A 12 -21.70 6.91 -2.93
CA ILE A 12 -22.12 8.02 -2.07
C ILE A 12 -21.79 9.31 -2.84
N SER A 13 -22.62 10.37 -2.73
CA SER A 13 -22.28 11.70 -3.28
C SER A 13 -20.86 12.09 -2.81
N PRO A 14 -19.87 12.19 -3.70
CA PRO A 14 -18.51 11.78 -3.34
C PRO A 14 -17.63 12.85 -2.66
N ILE A 15 -18.19 13.98 -2.21
CA ILE A 15 -17.35 15.14 -1.90
C ILE A 15 -17.81 15.80 -0.60
N VAL A 16 -17.38 15.25 0.53
CA VAL A 16 -17.01 16.10 1.68
C VAL A 16 -15.49 16.28 1.62
N VAL A 17 -15.03 16.97 0.58
CA VAL A 17 -13.71 17.59 0.60
C VAL A 17 -13.79 18.66 1.68
N SER A 18 -13.16 18.41 2.82
CA SER A 18 -13.14 19.39 3.90
C SER A 18 -12.60 20.71 3.36
N ASP A 19 -13.35 21.79 3.55
CA ASP A 19 -12.93 23.13 3.14
C ASP A 19 -11.64 23.59 3.85
N GLN A 20 -11.27 22.93 4.94
CA GLN A 20 -10.07 23.21 5.71
C GLN A 20 -8.79 22.63 5.07
N LYS A 21 -8.91 21.75 4.07
CA LYS A 21 -7.76 21.12 3.40
C LYS A 21 -7.56 21.65 1.99
N ASN A 22 -6.28 21.83 1.65
CA ASN A 22 -5.86 22.37 0.36
C ASN A 22 -5.08 21.36 -0.49
N PHE A 23 -4.74 20.18 0.05
CA PHE A 23 -3.94 19.19 -0.63
C PHE A 23 -4.54 17.79 -0.45
N PHE A 24 -4.67 17.06 -1.56
CA PHE A 24 -5.30 15.75 -1.59
C PHE A 24 -4.53 14.83 -2.52
N VAL A 25 -4.12 13.66 -2.02
CA VAL A 25 -3.47 12.61 -2.79
C VAL A 25 -4.43 11.44 -2.89
N ILE A 26 -4.84 11.10 -4.11
CA ILE A 26 -5.74 10.01 -4.42
C ILE A 26 -4.92 8.86 -5.03
N VAL A 27 -4.80 7.77 -4.30
CA VAL A 27 -4.08 6.56 -4.72
C VAL A 27 -5.02 5.39 -4.94
N GLY A 28 -4.65 4.48 -5.83
CA GLY A 28 -5.42 3.25 -6.05
C GLY A 28 -4.99 2.52 -7.31
N ALA A 29 -5.42 1.26 -7.45
CA ALA A 29 -5.09 0.42 -8.60
C ALA A 29 -5.56 0.99 -9.94
N ASN A 30 -5.07 0.43 -11.05
CA ASN A 30 -5.55 0.79 -12.39
C ASN A 30 -7.06 0.58 -12.46
N ASN A 31 -7.75 1.46 -13.18
CA ASN A 31 -9.22 1.45 -13.35
C ASN A 31 -10.04 1.66 -12.07
N SER A 32 -9.42 2.08 -10.95
CA SER A 32 -10.13 2.30 -9.68
C SER A 32 -11.06 3.52 -9.67
N GLY A 33 -11.02 4.37 -10.70
CA GLY A 33 -11.89 5.55 -10.82
C GLY A 33 -11.22 6.90 -10.51
N LYS A 34 -9.90 6.95 -10.27
CA LYS A 34 -9.17 8.19 -9.92
C LYS A 34 -9.38 9.33 -10.91
N SER A 35 -9.14 9.09 -12.21
CA SER A 35 -9.34 10.13 -13.24
C SER A 35 -10.81 10.56 -13.35
N THR A 36 -11.75 9.64 -13.13
CA THR A 36 -13.19 9.97 -13.07
C THR A 36 -13.48 10.88 -11.88
N PHE A 37 -12.88 10.61 -10.72
CA PHE A 37 -12.99 11.48 -9.54
C PHE A 37 -12.43 12.88 -9.80
N LEU A 38 -11.22 13.00 -10.35
CA LEU A 38 -10.65 14.32 -10.68
C LEU A 38 -11.54 15.13 -11.63
N ARG A 39 -12.17 14.47 -12.62
CA ARG A 39 -13.13 15.12 -13.52
C ARG A 39 -14.40 15.59 -12.80
N CYS A 40 -14.86 14.85 -11.79
CA CYS A 40 -16.01 15.26 -10.98
C CYS A 40 -15.67 16.46 -10.08
N VAL A 41 -14.47 16.47 -9.48
CA VAL A 41 -13.94 17.63 -8.74
C VAL A 41 -13.84 18.85 -9.67
N GLN A 42 -13.42 18.66 -10.92
CA GLN A 42 -13.36 19.74 -11.89
C GLN A 42 -14.76 20.30 -12.24
N SER A 43 -15.76 19.43 -12.40
CA SER A 43 -17.12 19.81 -12.80
C SER A 43 -17.98 20.41 -11.67
N THR A 44 -17.58 20.22 -10.41
CA THR A 44 -18.33 20.70 -9.25
C THR A 44 -18.00 22.15 -8.94
N LYS A 45 -18.81 23.12 -9.41
CA LYS A 45 -18.95 24.54 -8.98
C LYS A 45 -17.70 25.39 -8.63
N PHE A 46 -16.46 24.91 -8.79
CA PHE A 46 -15.25 25.69 -8.65
C PHE A 46 -15.06 26.45 -9.96
N ALA A 47 -15.39 27.74 -9.97
CA ALA A 47 -15.31 28.61 -11.16
C ALA A 47 -13.89 28.74 -11.76
N SER A 48 -12.87 28.20 -11.08
CA SER A 48 -11.45 28.31 -11.39
C SER A 48 -10.72 26.97 -11.26
N SER A 49 -11.23 25.90 -11.90
CA SER A 49 -10.61 24.57 -11.85
C SER A 49 -9.88 24.21 -13.15
N TYR A 50 -8.74 23.53 -13.04
CA TYR A 50 -7.95 23.05 -14.19
C TYR A 50 -7.44 21.63 -13.95
N MET A 51 -7.40 20.81 -15.00
CA MET A 51 -6.89 19.45 -14.94
C MET A 51 -5.69 19.29 -15.87
N VAL A 52 -4.54 18.91 -15.30
CA VAL A 52 -3.33 18.50 -16.03
C VAL A 52 -3.40 16.99 -16.26
N ASN A 53 -3.27 16.57 -17.52
CA ASN A 53 -3.19 15.16 -17.90
C ASN A 53 -1.84 14.89 -18.57
N VAL A 54 -0.92 14.27 -17.84
CA VAL A 54 0.49 14.13 -18.22
C VAL A 54 0.69 13.28 -19.47
N ASN A 55 -0.22 12.34 -19.76
CA ASN A 55 -0.22 11.54 -21.00
C ASN A 55 -0.43 12.39 -22.27
N ARG A 56 -0.91 13.64 -22.16
CA ARG A 56 -1.35 14.46 -23.30
C ARG A 56 -0.53 15.75 -23.48
N THR A 57 0.48 15.98 -22.65
CA THR A 57 1.39 17.11 -22.78
C THR A 57 2.31 16.91 -23.99
N VAL A 58 2.29 17.84 -24.94
CA VAL A 58 3.16 17.81 -26.11
C VAL A 58 4.10 19.01 -26.05
N LEU A 59 5.42 18.79 -26.17
CA LEU A 59 6.35 19.88 -26.46
C LEU A 59 6.77 19.84 -27.93
N LYS A 60 6.28 20.80 -28.71
CA LYS A 60 6.65 21.13 -30.09
C LYS A 60 6.93 22.64 -30.17
N GLY A 61 7.89 23.00 -31.02
CA GLY A 61 8.29 24.38 -31.27
C GLY A 61 9.66 24.70 -30.68
N GLU A 62 10.46 25.41 -31.47
CA GLU A 62 11.54 26.28 -31.00
C GLU A 62 10.87 27.60 -30.57
N GLY A 63 11.45 28.37 -29.64
CA GLY A 63 10.82 29.51 -28.93
C GLY A 63 10.25 30.67 -29.76
N ALA A 64 10.01 30.51 -31.05
CA ALA A 64 9.12 31.34 -31.83
C ALA A 64 7.66 31.11 -31.38
N ILE A 65 7.07 32.15 -30.80
CA ILE A 65 5.63 32.21 -30.52
C ILE A 65 4.88 32.07 -31.86
N ASP A 66 4.14 30.98 -32.03
CA ASP A 66 3.29 30.80 -33.20
C ASP A 66 2.15 31.84 -33.15
N LYS A 67 2.17 32.83 -34.04
CA LYS A 67 1.19 33.94 -34.07
C LYS A 67 -0.25 33.43 -34.23
N VAL A 68 -0.44 32.23 -34.80
CA VAL A 68 -1.74 31.57 -34.94
C VAL A 68 -2.28 31.11 -33.57
N TYR A 69 -1.41 30.80 -32.61
CA TYR A 69 -1.79 30.39 -31.26
C TYR A 69 -2.26 31.59 -30.42
N GLN A 70 -1.52 32.71 -30.43
CA GLN A 70 -1.90 33.91 -29.68
C GLN A 70 -3.23 34.53 -30.14
N GLY A 71 -3.48 34.58 -31.45
CA GLY A 71 -4.72 35.14 -31.99
C GLY A 71 -5.99 34.40 -31.57
N ASN A 72 -5.86 33.10 -31.27
CA ASN A 72 -6.96 32.28 -30.78
C ASN A 72 -7.00 32.21 -29.25
N TYR A 73 -5.90 32.43 -28.52
CA TYR A 73 -5.82 32.21 -27.07
C TYR A 73 -6.70 33.13 -26.23
N ILE A 74 -6.74 34.45 -26.50
CA ILE A 74 -7.51 35.40 -25.67
C ILE A 74 -9.03 35.22 -25.85
N PRO A 75 -9.57 35.15 -27.09
CA PRO A 75 -10.98 34.77 -27.30
C PRO A 75 -11.31 33.39 -26.75
N PHE A 76 -10.37 32.44 -26.81
CA PHE A 76 -10.52 31.08 -26.30
C PHE A 76 -10.57 31.01 -24.77
N VAL A 77 -9.77 31.80 -24.06
CA VAL A 77 -9.83 31.90 -22.58
C VAL A 77 -11.12 32.60 -22.14
N GLU A 78 -11.60 33.59 -22.88
CA GLU A 78 -12.87 34.28 -22.59
C GLU A 78 -14.09 33.41 -22.92
N GLU A 79 -14.06 32.62 -23.99
CA GLU A 79 -15.10 31.65 -24.36
C GLU A 79 -15.12 30.45 -23.39
N SER A 80 -13.96 30.06 -22.85
CA SER A 80 -13.82 29.03 -21.79
C SER A 80 -14.50 29.41 -20.47
N ARG A 81 -14.71 30.70 -20.18
CA ARG A 81 -15.49 31.15 -19.01
C ARG A 81 -17.00 31.01 -19.20
N ARG A 82 -17.49 30.85 -20.43
CA ARG A 82 -18.93 30.92 -20.75
C ARG A 82 -19.63 29.57 -20.93
N PHE A 83 -18.89 28.46 -21.09
CA PHE A 83 -19.49 27.13 -21.29
C PHE A 83 -18.98 26.08 -20.29
N THR A 84 -19.88 25.65 -19.40
CA THR A 84 -19.71 24.55 -18.43
C THR A 84 -19.96 23.17 -19.06
N THR A 85 -19.42 22.90 -20.24
CA THR A 85 -19.57 21.59 -20.91
C THR A 85 -18.23 21.07 -21.39
N ASP A 86 -17.81 19.95 -20.79
CA ASP A 86 -16.72 19.07 -21.21
C ASP A 86 -15.47 19.78 -21.76
N ASN A 87 -14.64 20.31 -20.87
CA ASN A 87 -13.21 20.57 -21.13
C ASN A 87 -12.42 19.25 -21.19
N SER A 88 -13.00 18.25 -21.86
CA SER A 88 -12.35 16.99 -22.14
C SER A 88 -11.33 17.23 -23.27
N GLU A 89 -10.06 16.99 -22.97
CA GLU A 89 -9.09 16.45 -23.95
C GLU A 89 -8.40 17.43 -24.92
N LYS A 90 -7.79 18.53 -24.46
CA LYS A 90 -6.93 19.38 -25.32
C LYS A 90 -5.44 19.15 -25.04
N ARG A 91 -4.63 18.99 -26.09
CA ARG A 91 -3.15 18.88 -26.01
C ARG A 91 -2.57 20.25 -25.65
N THR A 92 -1.85 20.33 -24.54
CA THR A 92 -1.17 21.54 -24.08
C THR A 92 0.19 21.69 -24.71
N GLN A 93 0.54 22.93 -25.09
CA GLN A 93 1.83 23.27 -25.66
C GLN A 93 2.67 24.03 -24.63
N ALA A 94 3.06 23.36 -23.55
CA ALA A 94 3.58 24.01 -22.33
C ALA A 94 4.77 24.95 -22.55
N LEU A 95 5.61 24.71 -23.58
CA LEU A 95 6.70 25.61 -23.94
C LEU A 95 6.21 26.94 -24.55
N GLN A 96 5.13 26.90 -25.35
CA GLN A 96 4.50 28.12 -25.87
C GLN A 96 3.76 28.87 -24.77
N ASP A 97 3.06 28.14 -23.88
CA ASP A 97 2.43 28.74 -22.70
C ASP A 97 3.50 29.44 -21.83
N PHE A 98 4.66 28.81 -21.62
CA PHE A 98 5.77 29.40 -20.88
C PHE A 98 6.25 30.71 -21.51
N PHE A 99 6.64 30.70 -22.79
CA PHE A 99 7.14 31.89 -23.49
C PHE A 99 6.05 32.94 -23.78
N GLY A 100 4.78 32.59 -23.65
CA GLY A 100 3.66 33.53 -23.72
C GLY A 100 3.48 34.37 -22.45
N LEU A 101 4.07 33.96 -21.32
CA LEU A 101 4.04 34.71 -20.05
C LEU A 101 5.02 35.90 -20.09
N ASN A 102 4.73 36.94 -19.30
CA ASN A 102 5.68 38.03 -19.08
C ASN A 102 6.90 37.54 -18.29
N ASP A 103 8.03 38.22 -18.43
CA ASP A 103 9.28 37.88 -17.73
C ASP A 103 9.07 37.82 -16.19
N SER A 104 8.28 38.75 -15.64
CA SER A 104 7.92 38.79 -14.21
C SER A 104 7.14 37.56 -13.73
N ASP A 105 6.40 36.91 -14.64
CA ASP A 105 5.57 35.74 -14.34
C ASP A 105 6.34 34.43 -14.59
N ARG A 106 7.31 34.44 -15.52
CA ARG A 106 8.22 33.30 -15.76
C ARG A 106 9.24 33.12 -14.65
N GLN A 107 9.73 34.21 -14.08
CA GLN A 107 10.82 34.16 -13.11
C GLN A 107 10.47 33.35 -11.84
N PRO A 108 9.30 33.51 -11.20
CA PRO A 108 8.90 32.66 -10.08
C PRO A 108 8.80 31.17 -10.43
N ILE A 109 8.43 30.84 -11.68
CA ILE A 109 8.35 29.45 -12.16
C ILE A 109 9.75 28.84 -12.24
N ILE A 110 10.71 29.57 -12.82
CA ILE A 110 12.12 29.15 -12.91
C ILE A 110 12.72 28.97 -11.51
N GLU A 111 12.52 29.94 -10.62
CA GLU A 111 13.01 29.88 -9.24
C GLU A 111 12.42 28.70 -8.46
N TRP A 112 11.11 28.46 -8.61
CA TRP A 112 10.46 27.32 -7.97
C TRP A 112 10.99 26.00 -8.51
N TYR A 113 11.13 25.87 -9.83
CA TYR A 113 11.71 24.68 -10.43
C TYR A 113 13.12 24.42 -9.90
N ASN A 114 13.99 25.44 -9.90
CA ASN A 114 15.38 25.34 -9.45
C ASN A 114 15.54 25.10 -7.96
N LYS A 115 14.54 25.48 -7.15
CA LYS A 115 14.51 25.17 -5.71
C LYS A 115 14.34 23.67 -5.45
N TYR A 116 13.55 22.97 -6.27
CA TYR A 116 13.22 21.56 -6.02
C TYR A 116 14.01 20.59 -6.88
N PHE A 117 14.29 20.91 -8.15
CA PHE A 117 14.91 19.98 -9.08
C PHE A 117 16.45 20.12 -9.05
N PRO A 118 17.19 18.99 -9.12
CA PRO A 118 18.66 19.01 -9.02
C PRO A 118 19.33 19.64 -10.26
N ASN A 119 18.71 19.48 -11.44
CA ASN A 119 19.19 20.08 -12.68
C ASN A 119 18.46 21.40 -12.91
N PRO A 120 19.15 22.55 -12.94
CA PRO A 120 18.48 23.83 -13.07
C PRO A 120 17.88 24.01 -14.46
N ILE A 121 16.73 24.68 -14.50
CA ILE A 121 16.11 25.25 -15.67
C ILE A 121 16.53 26.71 -15.83
N TYR A 122 16.84 27.13 -17.04
CA TYR A 122 17.19 28.52 -17.35
C TYR A 122 16.91 28.85 -18.82
N GLU A 123 16.73 30.14 -19.08
CA GLU A 123 16.54 30.68 -20.43
C GLU A 123 17.89 31.05 -21.04
N GLU A 124 18.12 30.66 -22.30
CA GLU A 124 19.33 31.00 -23.04
C GLU A 124 19.00 31.20 -24.52
N ARG A 125 19.62 32.18 -25.16
CA ARG A 125 19.50 32.36 -26.60
C ARG A 125 20.19 31.24 -27.35
N GLU A 126 19.59 30.79 -28.45
CA GLU A 126 20.22 29.79 -29.33
C GLU A 126 21.58 30.27 -29.86
N ASN A 127 21.66 31.55 -30.24
CA ASN A 127 22.92 32.21 -30.57
C ASN A 127 23.09 33.45 -29.66
N PRO A 128 24.00 33.41 -28.68
CA PRO A 128 24.25 34.53 -27.76
C PRO A 128 24.65 35.85 -28.45
N GLU A 129 25.27 35.76 -29.63
CA GLU A 129 25.70 36.93 -30.40
C GLU A 129 24.59 37.53 -31.27
N ASN A 130 23.46 36.83 -31.43
CA ASN A 130 22.32 37.28 -32.21
C ASN A 130 21.11 37.52 -31.30
N SER A 131 20.81 38.79 -31.01
CA SER A 131 19.65 39.18 -30.20
C SER A 131 18.30 38.83 -30.83
N ALA A 132 18.25 38.56 -32.14
CA ALA A 132 17.07 38.08 -32.84
C ALA A 132 16.93 36.54 -32.82
N SER A 133 17.90 35.82 -32.27
CA SER A 133 17.81 34.36 -32.15
C SER A 133 16.73 33.93 -31.15
N PRO A 134 16.11 32.76 -31.35
CA PRO A 134 15.09 32.23 -30.45
C PRO A 134 15.61 32.08 -29.02
N MET A 135 14.71 32.30 -28.04
CA MET A 135 14.96 31.91 -26.67
C MET A 135 14.71 30.42 -26.50
N LEU A 136 15.64 29.72 -25.88
CA LEU A 136 15.53 28.31 -25.53
C LEU A 136 15.40 28.17 -24.02
N LEU A 137 14.57 27.22 -23.60
CA LEU A 137 14.49 26.81 -22.20
C LEU A 137 15.35 25.55 -22.04
N LYS A 138 16.44 25.64 -21.29
CA LYS A 138 17.38 24.53 -21.08
C LYS A 138 17.25 23.94 -19.68
N VAL A 139 17.47 22.64 -19.57
CA VAL A 139 17.57 21.89 -18.31
C VAL A 139 18.88 21.13 -18.32
N GLY A 140 19.78 21.40 -17.37
CA GLY A 140 21.07 20.69 -17.27
C GLY A 140 21.98 20.83 -18.51
N GLY A 141 21.88 21.94 -19.24
CA GLY A 141 22.70 22.22 -20.44
C GLY A 141 22.01 21.94 -21.78
N ASP A 142 20.97 21.11 -21.79
CA ASP A 142 20.24 20.74 -23.00
C ASP A 142 18.87 21.42 -23.08
N SER A 143 18.39 21.70 -24.29
CA SER A 143 17.01 22.19 -24.50
C SER A 143 15.99 21.23 -23.86
N ILE A 144 14.97 21.78 -23.21
CA ILE A 144 13.87 21.00 -22.62
C ILE A 144 13.14 20.15 -23.68
N THR A 145 13.17 20.57 -24.94
CA THR A 145 12.64 19.80 -26.08
C THR A 145 13.45 18.55 -26.42
N LYS A 146 14.64 18.38 -25.84
CA LYS A 146 15.47 17.16 -25.93
C LYS A 146 15.33 16.25 -24.71
N GLN A 147 14.76 16.74 -23.62
CA GLN A 147 14.57 15.97 -22.38
C GLN A 147 13.54 14.85 -22.55
N GLY A 148 13.51 13.87 -21.65
CA GLY A 148 12.49 12.82 -21.63
C GLY A 148 11.07 13.37 -21.46
N SER A 149 10.05 12.67 -21.94
CA SER A 149 8.65 13.12 -21.91
C SER A 149 8.16 13.47 -20.49
N GLY A 150 8.55 12.74 -19.45
CA GLY A 150 8.16 13.07 -18.08
C GLY A 150 8.70 14.41 -17.62
N MET A 151 9.99 14.70 -17.92
CA MET A 151 10.59 15.99 -17.58
C MET A 151 9.84 17.15 -18.24
N ARG A 152 9.45 16.95 -19.50
CA ARG A 152 8.67 17.93 -20.26
C ARG A 152 7.31 18.22 -19.65
N SER A 153 6.62 17.20 -19.15
CA SER A 153 5.31 17.35 -18.52
C SER A 153 5.37 18.06 -17.17
N THR A 154 6.52 18.05 -16.49
CA THR A 154 6.68 18.85 -15.26
C THR A 154 6.49 20.34 -15.54
N LEU A 155 7.01 20.85 -16.66
CA LEU A 155 6.89 22.28 -17.01
C LEU A 155 5.43 22.73 -17.04
N GLU A 156 4.53 21.91 -17.60
CA GLU A 156 3.09 22.22 -17.59
C GLU A 156 2.56 22.35 -16.15
N ILE A 157 2.91 21.40 -15.29
CA ILE A 157 2.50 21.42 -13.88
C ILE A 157 3.01 22.72 -13.22
N PHE A 158 4.29 23.05 -13.39
CA PHE A 158 4.88 24.27 -12.82
C PHE A 158 4.19 25.55 -13.33
N ILE A 159 3.85 25.64 -14.62
CA ILE A 159 3.10 26.79 -15.15
C ILE A 159 1.71 26.89 -14.49
N LYS A 160 0.96 25.79 -14.44
CA LYS A 160 -0.41 25.78 -13.88
C LYS A 160 -0.42 25.95 -12.36
N LEU A 161 0.68 25.62 -11.67
CA LEU A 161 0.86 25.90 -10.25
C LEU A 161 0.91 27.42 -9.98
N PHE A 162 1.51 28.21 -10.88
CA PHE A 162 1.68 29.65 -10.72
C PHE A 162 0.57 30.49 -11.36
N ASP A 163 -0.28 29.90 -12.20
CA ASP A 163 -1.44 30.58 -12.76
C ASP A 163 -2.44 31.01 -11.66
N PRO A 164 -2.66 32.33 -11.46
CA PRO A 164 -3.57 32.86 -10.44
C PRO A 164 -5.04 32.65 -10.80
N ALA A 165 -5.37 32.38 -12.07
CA ALA A 165 -6.73 32.09 -12.50
C ALA A 165 -7.18 30.66 -12.15
N ILE A 166 -6.25 29.80 -11.70
CA ILE A 166 -6.54 28.42 -11.30
C ILE A 166 -6.53 28.34 -9.77
N GLY A 167 -7.72 28.29 -9.16
CA GLY A 167 -7.90 28.08 -7.72
C GLY A 167 -7.94 26.60 -7.31
N VAL A 168 -8.29 25.71 -8.24
CA VAL A 168 -8.27 24.24 -8.02
C VAL A 168 -7.48 23.58 -9.15
N LEU A 169 -6.41 22.86 -8.80
CA LEU A 169 -5.57 22.15 -9.75
C LEU A 169 -5.67 20.64 -9.53
N CYS A 170 -6.17 19.92 -10.53
CA CYS A 170 -6.18 18.46 -10.57
C CYS A 170 -5.02 17.96 -11.44
N ILE A 171 -4.20 17.03 -10.95
CA ILE A 171 -3.04 16.48 -11.67
C ILE A 171 -3.20 14.97 -11.74
N ASP A 172 -3.30 14.43 -12.96
CA ASP A 172 -3.48 13.00 -13.22
C ASP A 172 -2.17 12.38 -13.70
N GLU A 173 -1.70 11.35 -12.99
CA GLU A 173 -0.47 10.60 -13.25
C GLU A 173 0.81 11.47 -13.35
N PRO A 174 1.12 12.32 -12.34
CA PRO A 174 2.33 13.14 -12.34
C PRO A 174 3.63 12.33 -12.43
N GLU A 175 3.60 11.05 -12.11
CA GLU A 175 4.75 10.14 -12.17
C GLU A 175 5.16 9.70 -13.59
N LEU A 176 4.29 9.88 -14.58
CA LEU A 176 4.48 9.29 -15.91
C LEU A 176 5.74 9.81 -16.59
N GLY A 177 6.65 8.89 -16.94
CA GLY A 177 7.91 9.20 -17.61
C GLY A 177 8.95 9.89 -16.73
N LEU A 178 8.71 10.00 -15.42
CA LEU A 178 9.65 10.56 -14.44
C LEU A 178 10.36 9.46 -13.66
N GLU A 179 11.65 9.67 -13.42
CA GLU A 179 12.43 8.83 -12.53
C GLU A 179 11.98 8.99 -11.06
N PRO A 180 12.10 7.94 -10.23
CA PRO A 180 11.69 7.95 -8.82
C PRO A 180 12.18 9.15 -8.00
N LEU A 181 13.42 9.60 -8.22
CA LEU A 181 13.98 10.75 -7.50
C LEU A 181 13.23 12.04 -7.86
N LEU A 182 13.00 12.27 -9.15
CA LEU A 182 12.27 13.46 -9.64
C LEU A 182 10.80 13.45 -9.21
N GLN A 183 10.18 12.28 -9.08
CA GLN A 183 8.82 12.17 -8.53
C GLN A 183 8.73 12.73 -7.11
N LYS A 184 9.71 12.45 -6.25
CA LYS A 184 9.77 13.00 -4.88
C LYS A 184 9.94 14.51 -4.87
N HIS A 185 10.80 15.05 -5.75
CA HIS A 185 10.99 16.49 -5.90
C HIS A 185 9.72 17.18 -6.40
N LEU A 186 9.06 16.60 -7.40
CA LEU A 186 7.80 17.09 -7.94
C LEU A 186 6.67 17.07 -6.89
N PHE A 187 6.53 15.97 -6.14
CA PHE A 187 5.56 15.88 -5.05
C PHE A 187 5.74 17.01 -4.04
N LYS A 188 6.98 17.26 -3.59
CA LYS A 188 7.28 18.35 -2.66
C LYS A 188 6.98 19.73 -3.25
N ALA A 189 7.37 19.96 -4.50
CA ALA A 189 7.12 21.22 -5.20
C ALA A 189 5.62 21.53 -5.35
N ILE A 190 4.80 20.50 -5.57
CA ILE A 190 3.34 20.63 -5.66
C ILE A 190 2.74 20.86 -4.27
N LYS A 191 3.10 20.03 -3.28
CA LYS A 191 2.59 20.13 -1.89
C LYS A 191 2.84 21.52 -1.30
N ASP A 192 4.06 22.03 -1.43
CA ASP A 192 4.45 23.34 -0.88
C ASP A 192 3.72 24.53 -1.54
N LYS A 193 3.10 24.33 -2.72
CA LYS A 193 2.31 25.34 -3.41
C LYS A 193 0.83 25.33 -3.00
N ALA A 194 0.35 24.24 -2.40
CA ALA A 194 -1.03 24.14 -1.95
C ALA A 194 -1.34 25.18 -0.86
N SER A 195 -2.46 25.89 -1.00
CA SER A 195 -2.83 27.00 -0.12
C SER A 195 -4.34 27.24 -0.18
N ALA A 196 -4.86 28.13 0.67
CA ALA A 196 -6.30 28.46 0.69
C ALA A 196 -6.81 28.98 -0.67
N THR A 197 -5.95 29.62 -1.46
CA THR A 197 -6.26 30.12 -2.81
C THR A 197 -5.88 29.15 -3.92
N LYS A 198 -5.23 28.01 -3.59
CA LYS A 198 -4.73 27.02 -4.54
C LYS A 198 -4.91 25.61 -3.95
N LYS A 199 -6.09 25.03 -4.13
CA LYS A 199 -6.36 23.63 -3.74
C LYS A 199 -5.82 22.70 -4.81
N ILE A 200 -5.17 21.61 -4.42
CA ILE A 200 -4.52 20.68 -5.35
C ILE A 200 -4.94 19.24 -5.06
N PHE A 201 -5.33 18.54 -6.13
CA PHE A 201 -5.66 17.12 -6.13
C PHE A 201 -4.68 16.37 -7.03
N ILE A 202 -4.05 15.33 -6.50
CA ILE A 202 -3.17 14.44 -7.26
C ILE A 202 -3.85 13.08 -7.36
N ALA A 203 -3.99 12.54 -8.57
CA ALA A 203 -4.30 11.13 -8.79
C ALA A 203 -3.02 10.42 -9.24
N THR A 204 -2.64 9.37 -8.52
CA THR A 204 -1.36 8.68 -8.76
C THR A 204 -1.43 7.19 -8.44
N HIS A 205 -0.55 6.45 -9.09
CA HIS A 205 -0.21 5.06 -8.81
C HIS A 205 1.14 4.95 -8.09
N SER A 206 1.88 6.04 -7.98
CA SER A 206 3.21 6.06 -7.38
C SER A 206 3.15 6.32 -5.88
N HIS A 207 3.77 5.43 -5.12
CA HIS A 207 4.00 5.60 -3.68
C HIS A 207 4.91 6.79 -3.34
N HIS A 208 5.60 7.39 -4.32
CA HIS A 208 6.41 8.59 -4.11
C HIS A 208 5.59 9.87 -3.96
N PHE A 209 4.30 9.84 -4.32
CA PHE A 209 3.37 10.96 -4.14
C PHE A 209 2.52 10.83 -2.87
N LEU A 210 2.76 9.83 -2.02
CA LEU A 210 2.11 9.72 -0.71
C LEU A 210 2.69 10.77 0.25
N ASP A 211 1.81 11.44 0.99
CA ASP A 211 2.20 12.36 2.05
C ASP A 211 2.49 11.60 3.35
N TYR A 212 3.76 11.39 3.64
CA TYR A 212 4.20 10.71 4.87
C TYR A 212 4.23 11.64 6.10
N GLU A 213 4.23 12.96 5.89
CA GLU A 213 4.28 13.94 6.99
C GLU A 213 2.87 14.23 7.53
N ASP A 214 1.87 14.22 6.64
CA ASP A 214 0.47 14.36 6.97
C ASP A 214 -0.35 13.29 6.24
N GLU A 215 -0.48 12.13 6.88
CA GLU A 215 -1.19 10.97 6.33
C GLU A 215 -2.65 11.28 5.98
N SER A 216 -3.23 12.31 6.61
CA SER A 216 -4.61 12.71 6.42
C SER A 216 -4.84 13.33 5.03
N ASN A 217 -3.79 13.68 4.29
CA ASN A 217 -3.86 14.13 2.89
C ASN A 217 -4.02 12.97 1.90
N ASN A 218 -3.81 11.73 2.34
CA ASN A 218 -3.88 10.55 1.47
C ASN A 218 -5.27 9.90 1.50
N PHE A 219 -5.76 9.51 0.33
CA PHE A 219 -7.04 8.87 0.13
C PHE A 219 -6.91 7.69 -0.83
N ILE A 220 -7.65 6.62 -0.55
CA ILE A 220 -7.70 5.41 -1.37
C ILE A 220 -8.95 5.44 -2.24
N CYS A 221 -8.76 5.36 -3.55
CA CYS A 221 -9.80 5.19 -4.54
C CYS A 221 -9.87 3.73 -5.00
N TYR A 222 -11.04 3.10 -4.88
CA TYR A 222 -11.29 1.71 -5.26
C TYR A 222 -12.73 1.53 -5.80
N ARG A 223 -12.96 0.45 -6.54
CA ARG A 223 -14.32 0.01 -6.91
C ARG A 223 -14.82 -1.04 -5.93
N ASN A 224 -16.07 -0.93 -5.51
CA ASN A 224 -16.71 -1.94 -4.67
C ASN A 224 -17.24 -3.12 -5.52
N SER A 225 -17.88 -4.10 -4.86
CA SER A 225 -18.50 -5.27 -5.53
C SER A 225 -19.64 -4.93 -6.50
N ARG A 226 -20.15 -3.70 -6.47
CA ARG A 226 -21.18 -3.19 -7.39
C ARG A 226 -20.60 -2.30 -8.49
N GLU A 227 -19.28 -2.35 -8.69
CA GLU A 227 -18.52 -1.53 -9.65
C GLU A 227 -18.64 0.00 -9.43
N LYS A 228 -19.08 0.43 -8.24
CA LYS A 228 -19.16 1.85 -7.87
C LYS A 228 -17.85 2.35 -7.31
N ILE A 229 -17.47 3.57 -7.69
CA ILE A 229 -16.28 4.25 -7.22
C ILE A 229 -16.48 4.68 -5.77
N ASN A 230 -15.49 4.37 -4.93
CA ASN A 230 -15.42 4.71 -3.52
C ASN A 230 -14.09 5.38 -3.21
N ILE A 231 -14.13 6.35 -2.31
CA ILE A 231 -12.96 7.07 -1.81
C ILE A 231 -13.02 7.14 -0.30
N LYS A 232 -11.94 6.75 0.36
CA LYS A 232 -11.81 6.83 1.82
C LYS A 232 -10.42 7.37 2.22
N PRO A 233 -10.26 7.98 3.41
CA PRO A 233 -8.94 8.30 3.94
C PRO A 233 -8.03 7.06 3.98
N ALA A 234 -6.74 7.26 3.76
CA ALA A 234 -5.72 6.23 3.94
C ALA A 234 -5.56 5.93 5.43
N ASP A 235 -5.93 4.72 5.84
CA ASP A 235 -5.87 4.22 7.22
C ASP A 235 -4.60 3.40 7.51
N ASP A 236 -3.91 2.92 6.47
CA ASP A 236 -2.72 2.09 6.59
C ASP A 236 -1.77 2.30 5.40
N ILE A 237 -0.93 3.34 5.48
CA ILE A 237 0.01 3.70 4.41
C ILE A 237 0.94 2.53 4.05
N LYS A 238 1.39 1.74 5.03
CA LYS A 238 2.30 0.61 4.76
C LYS A 238 1.64 -0.44 3.87
N GLN A 239 0.38 -0.78 4.13
CA GLN A 239 -0.39 -1.66 3.25
C GLN A 239 -0.62 -1.05 1.88
N ILE A 240 -0.86 0.25 1.78
CA ILE A 240 -1.03 0.94 0.50
C ILE A 240 0.24 0.83 -0.33
N ILE A 241 1.40 1.18 0.22
CA ILE A 241 2.70 1.06 -0.49
C ILE A 241 2.92 -0.37 -0.95
N PHE A 242 2.71 -1.33 -0.06
CA PHE A 242 2.89 -2.75 -0.37
C PHE A 242 2.07 -3.18 -1.60
N ARG A 243 0.81 -2.73 -1.67
CA ARG A 243 -0.10 -3.01 -2.80
C ARG A 243 0.28 -2.21 -4.06
N LEU A 244 0.63 -0.93 -3.93
CA LEU A 244 0.98 -0.06 -5.07
C LEU A 244 2.24 -0.53 -5.79
N LEU A 245 3.19 -1.13 -5.07
CA LEU A 245 4.37 -1.75 -5.66
C LEU A 245 4.06 -3.06 -6.41
N GLY A 246 2.78 -3.48 -6.46
CA GLY A 246 2.37 -4.71 -7.15
C GLY A 246 2.85 -5.99 -6.46
N ASN A 247 3.30 -5.89 -5.21
CA ASN A 247 3.89 -7.01 -4.51
C ASN A 247 2.83 -7.84 -3.80
N THR A 248 2.98 -9.15 -3.89
CA THR A 248 2.44 -10.09 -2.90
C THR A 248 3.57 -10.49 -1.96
N LEU A 249 3.24 -11.01 -0.77
CA LEU A 249 4.30 -11.48 0.14
C LEU A 249 5.09 -12.62 -0.51
N SER A 250 4.38 -13.54 -1.17
CA SER A 250 4.99 -14.60 -1.96
C SER A 250 5.90 -14.12 -3.08
N SER A 251 5.55 -13.05 -3.80
CA SER A 251 6.42 -12.51 -4.86
C SER A 251 7.74 -11.94 -4.31
N MET A 252 7.74 -11.50 -3.05
CA MET A 252 8.94 -11.07 -2.33
C MET A 252 9.68 -12.22 -1.63
N LEU A 253 9.28 -13.48 -1.85
CA LEU A 253 9.80 -14.65 -1.12
C LEU A 253 9.61 -14.55 0.40
N LEU A 254 8.64 -13.74 0.84
CA LEU A 254 8.25 -13.61 2.23
C LEU A 254 7.13 -14.60 2.57
N PRO A 255 7.03 -15.05 3.83
CA PRO A 255 5.91 -15.91 4.23
C PRO A 255 4.58 -15.19 4.00
N GLU A 256 3.57 -15.91 3.52
CA GLU A 256 2.22 -15.38 3.38
C GLU A 256 1.46 -15.42 4.71
N HIS A 257 1.80 -16.37 5.57
CA HIS A 257 1.19 -16.57 6.88
C HIS A 257 2.25 -16.88 7.93
N ILE A 258 2.04 -16.39 9.14
CA ILE A 258 2.93 -16.66 10.28
C ILE A 258 2.10 -17.36 11.36
N ILE A 259 2.56 -18.50 11.84
CA ILE A 259 1.97 -19.18 12.99
C ILE A 259 2.92 -19.01 14.17
N VAL A 260 2.40 -18.53 15.28
CA VAL A 260 3.13 -18.29 16.52
C VAL A 260 2.75 -19.36 17.54
N LEU A 261 3.75 -20.05 18.07
CA LEU A 261 3.62 -21.16 19.01
C LEU A 261 4.40 -20.91 20.30
N GLU A 262 4.06 -21.65 21.35
CA GLU A 262 4.76 -21.61 22.63
C GLU A 262 6.10 -22.34 22.53
N GLY A 263 6.10 -23.62 22.17
CA GLY A 263 7.24 -24.52 22.31
C GLY A 263 7.93 -24.96 21.02
N THR A 264 9.10 -25.57 21.20
CA THR A 264 9.90 -26.16 20.12
C THR A 264 9.33 -27.49 19.63
N SER A 265 8.78 -28.30 20.54
CA SER A 265 8.07 -29.54 20.20
C SER A 265 6.84 -29.27 19.32
N ASP A 266 6.09 -28.21 19.62
CA ASP A 266 4.96 -27.74 18.82
C ASP A 266 5.40 -27.41 17.40
N THR A 267 6.50 -26.67 17.25
CA THR A 267 7.05 -26.31 15.93
C THR A 267 7.40 -27.54 15.10
N THR A 268 8.06 -28.54 15.69
CA THR A 268 8.42 -29.76 14.96
C THR A 268 7.18 -30.45 14.41
N TYR A 269 6.19 -30.67 15.28
CA TYR A 269 4.98 -31.38 14.90
C TYR A 269 4.12 -30.60 13.89
N LEU A 270 3.94 -29.30 14.11
CA LEU A 270 3.08 -28.48 13.27
C LEU A 270 3.67 -28.29 11.86
N ASN A 271 5.00 -28.16 11.74
CA ASN A 271 5.66 -28.14 10.44
C ASN A 271 5.34 -29.38 9.61
N LYS A 272 5.38 -30.56 10.24
CA LYS A 272 5.02 -31.82 9.55
C LYS A 272 3.55 -31.84 9.15
N CYS A 273 2.65 -31.39 10.02
CA CYS A 273 1.21 -31.32 9.72
C CYS A 273 0.93 -30.41 8.52
N LEU A 274 1.51 -29.20 8.49
CA LEU A 274 1.36 -28.26 7.36
C LEU A 274 1.90 -28.85 6.06
N LEU A 275 3.03 -29.56 6.11
CA LEU A 275 3.60 -30.24 4.96
C LEU A 275 2.65 -31.31 4.39
N ILE A 276 2.08 -32.15 5.26
CA ILE A 276 1.13 -33.20 4.83
C ILE A 276 -0.16 -32.59 4.26
N LEU A 277 -0.66 -31.51 4.87
CA LEU A 277 -1.82 -30.75 4.38
C LEU A 277 -1.50 -29.95 3.10
N SER A 278 -0.27 -30.03 2.58
CA SER A 278 0.18 -29.27 1.40
C SER A 278 0.00 -27.75 1.53
N LYS A 279 0.03 -27.23 2.77
CA LYS A 279 -0.07 -25.80 3.08
C LYS A 279 1.29 -25.12 2.86
N LYS A 280 1.38 -24.28 1.83
CA LYS A 280 2.58 -23.51 1.48
C LYS A 280 2.46 -22.06 1.96
N GLY A 281 3.58 -21.35 2.04
CA GLY A 281 3.61 -19.93 2.44
C GLY A 281 3.46 -19.68 3.94
N TYR A 282 3.49 -20.74 4.78
CA TYR A 282 3.47 -20.62 6.23
C TYR A 282 4.89 -20.59 6.80
N SER A 283 5.15 -19.69 7.73
CA SER A 283 6.34 -19.70 8.58
C SER A 283 5.92 -19.86 10.04
N ILE A 284 6.62 -20.70 10.78
CA ILE A 284 6.37 -20.91 12.21
C ILE A 284 7.39 -20.12 13.01
N HIS A 285 6.90 -19.29 13.92
CA HIS A 285 7.69 -18.63 14.95
C HIS A 285 7.38 -19.27 16.29
N ASN A 286 8.41 -19.56 17.09
CA ASN A 286 8.23 -20.06 18.44
C ASN A 286 9.00 -19.21 19.44
N SER A 287 8.64 -19.36 20.71
CA SER A 287 9.29 -18.60 21.78
C SER A 287 10.62 -19.21 22.26
N GLY A 288 10.95 -20.42 21.79
CA GLY A 288 12.14 -21.17 22.19
C GLY A 288 12.12 -21.74 23.62
N SER A 289 11.01 -21.60 24.37
CA SER A 289 10.90 -22.10 25.75
C SER A 289 9.84 -23.18 25.89
N ASP A 290 10.27 -24.41 26.14
CA ASP A 290 9.40 -25.49 26.62
C ASP A 290 9.28 -25.51 28.16
N THR A 291 10.06 -24.66 28.85
CA THR A 291 10.30 -24.74 30.29
C THR A 291 9.65 -23.61 31.10
N ASN A 292 9.35 -22.46 30.48
CA ASN A 292 8.73 -21.34 31.19
C ASN A 292 7.76 -20.57 30.29
N ILE A 293 6.48 -20.83 30.55
CA ILE A 293 5.34 -20.19 29.89
C ILE A 293 5.41 -18.66 29.92
N ARG A 294 5.97 -18.03 30.96
CA ARG A 294 6.03 -16.56 31.04
C ARG A 294 6.91 -15.95 29.96
N TYR A 295 8.02 -16.59 29.61
CA TYR A 295 8.85 -16.13 28.50
C TYR A 295 8.14 -16.33 27.17
N ALA A 296 7.44 -17.46 27.01
CA ALA A 296 6.61 -17.71 25.84
C ALA A 296 5.55 -16.62 25.65
N VAL A 297 4.76 -16.34 26.70
CA VAL A 297 3.76 -15.28 26.71
C VAL A 297 4.37 -13.95 26.28
N ASN A 298 5.46 -13.53 26.94
CA ASN A 298 6.04 -12.22 26.70
C ASN A 298 6.57 -12.10 25.26
N SER A 299 7.28 -13.11 24.75
CA SER A 299 7.78 -13.12 23.37
C SER A 299 6.66 -13.01 22.35
N ILE A 300 5.58 -13.77 22.53
CA ILE A 300 4.39 -13.71 21.67
C ILE A 300 3.74 -12.33 21.75
N THR A 301 3.52 -11.79 22.95
CA THR A 301 2.93 -10.45 23.13
C THR A 301 3.77 -9.38 22.45
N GLN A 302 5.10 -9.41 22.60
CA GLN A 302 5.99 -8.43 21.96
C GLN A 302 5.97 -8.57 20.44
N PHE A 303 5.96 -9.80 19.91
CA PHE A 303 5.82 -10.04 18.48
C PHE A 303 4.50 -9.46 17.95
N LEU A 304 3.37 -9.72 18.62
CA LEU A 304 2.06 -9.19 18.21
C LEU A 304 1.99 -7.67 18.27
N LYS A 305 2.55 -7.04 19.32
CA LYS A 305 2.65 -5.57 19.44
C LYS A 305 3.47 -4.98 18.30
N PHE A 306 4.66 -5.55 18.06
CA PHE A 306 5.51 -5.13 16.95
C PHE A 306 4.78 -5.23 15.61
N ASN A 307 4.08 -6.34 15.35
CA ASN A 307 3.36 -6.48 14.09
C ASN A 307 2.21 -5.50 13.94
N LYS A 308 1.44 -5.28 15.01
CA LYS A 308 0.31 -4.33 15.00
C LYS A 308 0.74 -2.90 14.68
N GLU A 309 1.87 -2.46 15.24
CA GLU A 309 2.37 -1.09 15.07
C GLU A 309 3.26 -0.94 13.83
N ASN A 310 4.09 -1.96 13.55
CA ASN A 310 5.20 -1.84 12.61
C ASN A 310 5.03 -2.63 11.31
N LEU A 311 4.31 -3.77 11.31
CA LEU A 311 4.16 -4.68 10.16
C LEU A 311 2.70 -4.97 9.84
N SER A 312 1.91 -3.91 9.61
CA SER A 312 0.48 -4.03 9.32
C SER A 312 0.15 -4.93 8.12
N VAL A 313 1.09 -5.13 7.20
CA VAL A 313 0.98 -6.07 6.06
C VAL A 313 0.69 -7.50 6.50
N TYR A 314 1.15 -7.91 7.69
CA TYR A 314 0.93 -9.25 8.26
C TYR A 314 -0.25 -9.32 9.23
N ARG A 315 -0.92 -8.20 9.52
CA ARG A 315 -1.88 -8.10 10.63
C ARG A 315 -2.98 -9.17 10.59
N ASN A 316 -3.49 -9.48 9.39
CA ASN A 316 -4.53 -10.50 9.18
C ASN A 316 -3.97 -11.88 8.79
N LYS A 317 -2.66 -12.07 8.91
CA LYS A 317 -1.91 -13.24 8.43
C LYS A 317 -1.12 -13.94 9.54
N ILE A 318 -1.21 -13.41 10.75
CA ILE A 318 -0.61 -14.00 11.94
C ILE A 318 -1.66 -14.85 12.65
N TYR A 319 -1.30 -16.07 13.01
CA TYR A 319 -2.12 -17.00 13.78
C TYR A 319 -1.36 -17.37 15.04
N VAL A 320 -2.05 -17.51 16.15
CA VAL A 320 -1.48 -17.91 17.44
C VAL A 320 -2.16 -19.19 17.87
N ILE A 321 -1.37 -20.22 18.18
CA ILE A 321 -1.85 -21.44 18.83
C ILE A 321 -1.25 -21.47 20.23
N ALA A 322 -2.11 -21.60 21.23
CA ALA A 322 -1.73 -21.58 22.63
C ALA A 322 -2.40 -22.71 23.41
N ASP A 323 -1.76 -23.16 24.48
CA ASP A 323 -2.25 -24.22 25.33
C ASP A 323 -3.32 -23.71 26.31
N LYS A 324 -4.10 -24.64 26.89
CA LYS A 324 -5.15 -24.32 27.87
C LYS A 324 -4.64 -23.57 29.10
N GLN A 325 -3.40 -23.80 29.50
CA GLN A 325 -2.79 -23.19 30.69
C GLN A 325 -2.56 -21.67 30.55
N MET A 326 -2.81 -21.12 29.36
CA MET A 326 -2.66 -19.71 29.08
C MET A 326 -3.66 -18.85 29.87
N ASN A 327 -3.17 -17.84 30.58
CA ASN A 327 -4.00 -16.95 31.39
C ASN A 327 -4.97 -16.13 30.51
N ASP A 328 -6.24 -16.05 30.91
CA ASP A 328 -7.30 -15.24 30.32
C ASP A 328 -6.89 -13.78 30.07
N ILE A 329 -6.07 -13.19 30.94
CA ILE A 329 -5.58 -11.82 30.77
C ILE A 329 -4.76 -11.70 29.48
N ASN A 330 -3.87 -12.66 29.23
CA ASN A 330 -3.02 -12.67 28.04
C ASN A 330 -3.83 -12.97 26.78
N ILE A 331 -4.77 -13.92 26.86
CA ILE A 331 -5.70 -14.23 25.76
C ILE A 331 -6.48 -12.97 25.37
N ARG A 332 -7.00 -12.21 26.35
CA ARG A 332 -7.69 -10.94 26.09
C ARG A 332 -6.77 -9.88 25.51
N GLU A 333 -5.51 -9.81 25.95
CA GLU A 333 -4.52 -8.91 25.37
C GLU A 333 -4.26 -9.26 23.90
N TRP A 334 -4.00 -10.53 23.59
CA TRP A 334 -3.73 -11.00 22.23
C TRP A 334 -4.91 -10.80 21.29
N LYS A 335 -6.14 -11.04 21.74
CA LYS A 335 -7.35 -10.73 20.96
C LYS A 335 -7.46 -9.26 20.57
N LYS A 336 -6.98 -8.33 21.42
CA LYS A 336 -6.93 -6.89 21.08
C LYS A 336 -5.79 -6.55 20.12
N LEU A 337 -4.77 -7.40 20.02
CA LEU A 337 -3.62 -7.21 19.15
C LEU A 337 -3.85 -7.80 17.75
N LEU A 338 -4.55 -8.93 17.68
CA LEU A 338 -4.98 -9.58 16.45
C LEU A 338 -6.16 -8.82 15.80
N SER A 339 -6.40 -9.07 14.52
CA SER A 339 -7.51 -8.44 13.79
C SER A 339 -8.83 -9.21 13.92
N ASN A 340 -8.78 -10.53 14.06
CA ASN A 340 -9.94 -11.40 14.14
C ASN A 340 -9.71 -12.50 15.18
N ASP A 341 -10.78 -12.88 15.88
CA ASP A 341 -10.79 -13.99 16.83
C ASP A 341 -10.40 -15.33 16.19
N SER A 342 -10.66 -15.51 14.89
CA SER A 342 -10.24 -16.72 14.16
C SER A 342 -8.72 -16.88 14.06
N GLN A 343 -7.94 -15.83 14.35
CA GLN A 343 -6.48 -15.88 14.36
C GLN A 343 -5.90 -16.47 15.65
N LEU A 344 -6.71 -16.68 16.69
CA LEU A 344 -6.26 -17.24 17.97
C LEU A 344 -6.96 -18.58 18.23
N LYS A 345 -6.17 -19.66 18.32
CA LYS A 345 -6.64 -20.97 18.74
C LYS A 345 -6.06 -21.33 20.12
N VAL A 346 -6.92 -21.34 21.13
CA VAL A 346 -6.59 -21.90 22.45
C VAL A 346 -7.02 -23.36 22.44
N LEU A 347 -6.06 -24.27 22.68
CA LEU A 347 -6.30 -25.70 22.72
C LEU A 347 -7.01 -26.09 24.03
N PRO A 348 -7.92 -27.08 24.02
CA PRO A 348 -8.64 -27.53 25.22
C PRO A 348 -7.78 -28.35 26.21
N LYS A 349 -6.54 -28.69 25.83
CA LYS A 349 -5.60 -29.49 26.62
C LYS A 349 -4.29 -28.74 26.82
N ASN A 350 -3.49 -29.22 27.76
CA ASN A 350 -2.26 -28.55 28.16
C ASN A 350 -1.04 -29.13 27.44
N GLY A 351 -0.90 -28.82 26.16
CA GLY A 351 0.18 -29.33 25.31
C GLY A 351 -0.36 -29.88 24.00
N ILE A 352 0.43 -29.69 22.94
CA ILE A 352 0.11 -30.21 21.62
C ILE A 352 0.13 -31.75 21.57
N GLU A 353 0.79 -32.40 22.53
CA GLU A 353 0.94 -33.86 22.57
C GLU A 353 -0.41 -34.58 22.72
N TYR A 354 -1.39 -33.92 23.34
CA TYR A 354 -2.78 -34.41 23.43
C TYR A 354 -3.51 -34.43 22.09
N PHE A 355 -2.91 -33.89 21.03
CA PHE A 355 -3.47 -33.88 19.67
C PHE A 355 -2.68 -34.78 18.72
N TYR A 356 -1.72 -35.55 19.22
CA TYR A 356 -1.05 -36.58 18.42
C TYR A 356 -2.03 -37.73 18.10
N PRO A 357 -1.90 -38.39 16.94
CA PRO A 357 -2.75 -39.53 16.61
C PRO A 357 -2.55 -40.67 17.61
N GLU A 358 -3.64 -41.20 18.16
CA GLU A 358 -3.60 -42.24 19.19
C GLU A 358 -2.83 -43.49 18.72
N ARG A 359 -3.09 -43.93 17.48
CA ARG A 359 -2.40 -45.04 16.82
C ARG A 359 -0.87 -44.90 16.89
N ILE A 360 -0.35 -43.70 16.66
CA ILE A 360 1.10 -43.45 16.63
C ILE A 360 1.67 -43.46 18.05
N LEU A 361 0.95 -42.93 19.03
CA LEU A 361 1.36 -43.00 20.43
C LEU A 361 1.42 -44.44 20.93
N GLN A 362 0.40 -45.24 20.61
CA GLN A 362 0.34 -46.67 20.92
C GLN A 362 1.52 -47.43 20.29
N GLU A 363 1.90 -47.08 19.07
CA GLU A 363 3.07 -47.64 18.37
C GLU A 363 4.40 -47.25 19.04
N ILE A 364 4.63 -45.95 19.30
CA ILE A 364 5.87 -45.43 19.89
C ILE A 364 6.13 -46.00 21.28
N PHE A 365 5.07 -46.11 22.09
CA PHE A 365 5.16 -46.57 23.48
C PHE A 365 4.80 -48.04 23.66
N ASN A 366 4.53 -48.78 22.59
CA ASN A 366 4.11 -50.19 22.64
C ASN A 366 2.97 -50.44 23.66
N SER A 367 1.88 -49.68 23.53
CA SER A 367 0.75 -49.69 24.47
C SER A 367 -0.59 -49.75 23.73
N GLN A 368 -1.62 -50.24 24.39
CA GLN A 368 -3.02 -50.24 23.89
C GLN A 368 -3.89 -49.24 24.67
N GLU A 369 -3.27 -48.38 25.48
CA GLU A 369 -3.99 -47.35 26.23
C GLU A 369 -4.44 -46.20 25.32
N SER A 370 -5.47 -45.48 25.76
CA SER A 370 -5.93 -44.25 25.09
C SER A 370 -4.86 -43.16 25.11
N ARG A 371 -4.86 -42.27 24.11
CA ARG A 371 -3.98 -41.10 24.00
C ARG A 371 -3.89 -40.31 25.30
N GLU A 372 -5.03 -39.99 25.92
CA GLU A 372 -5.07 -39.16 27.13
C GLU A 372 -4.30 -39.81 28.28
N LYS A 373 -4.46 -41.13 28.47
CA LYS A 373 -3.72 -41.88 29.50
C LYS A 373 -2.21 -41.91 29.22
N ILE A 374 -1.83 -42.15 27.97
CA ILE A 374 -0.42 -42.19 27.55
C ILE A 374 0.24 -40.84 27.85
N ILE A 375 -0.35 -39.74 27.38
CA ILE A 375 0.21 -38.39 27.54
C ILE A 375 0.18 -37.95 29.01
N ASP A 376 -0.90 -38.21 29.75
CA ASP A 376 -0.97 -37.88 31.18
C ASP A 376 0.12 -38.57 31.98
N ALA A 377 0.39 -39.85 31.71
CA ALA A 377 1.46 -40.60 32.38
C ALA A 377 2.85 -40.11 31.94
N PHE A 378 3.03 -39.88 30.64
CA PHE A 378 4.27 -39.39 30.05
C PHE A 378 4.71 -38.03 30.64
N LEU A 379 3.78 -37.07 30.74
CA LEU A 379 4.05 -35.72 31.24
C LEU A 379 4.18 -35.65 32.77
N LYS A 380 3.63 -36.61 33.52
CA LYS A 380 3.76 -36.67 34.99
C LYS A 380 5.09 -37.27 35.44
N ALA A 381 5.70 -38.12 34.63
CA ALA A 381 7.01 -38.71 34.93
C ALA A 381 8.12 -37.65 34.85
N ASN A 382 9.09 -37.71 35.75
CA ASN A 382 10.26 -36.83 35.73
C ASN A 382 11.56 -37.66 35.81
N PRO A 383 12.33 -37.80 34.72
CA PRO A 383 12.09 -37.22 33.38
C PRO A 383 10.89 -37.88 32.67
N ASN A 384 10.33 -37.20 31.66
CA ASN A 384 9.18 -37.68 30.89
C ASN A 384 9.39 -39.11 30.39
N ALA A 385 8.43 -39.98 30.66
CA ALA A 385 8.54 -41.41 30.40
C ALA A 385 7.19 -42.09 30.42
N PHE A 386 7.01 -43.09 29.55
CA PHE A 386 5.87 -44.00 29.61
C PHE A 386 6.28 -45.36 29.06
N ASN A 387 5.78 -46.44 29.68
CA ASN A 387 6.06 -47.83 29.30
C ASN A 387 7.56 -48.10 29.00
N GLU A 388 8.43 -47.76 29.96
CA GLU A 388 9.90 -47.88 29.89
C GLU A 388 10.62 -47.00 28.85
N VAL A 389 9.90 -46.31 27.97
CA VAL A 389 10.45 -45.36 26.99
C VAL A 389 10.63 -44.00 27.66
N ARG A 390 11.88 -43.52 27.73
CA ARG A 390 12.26 -42.19 28.25
C ARG A 390 12.71 -41.29 27.10
N ILE A 391 11.91 -40.28 26.78
CA ILE A 391 12.18 -39.33 25.69
C ILE A 391 11.67 -37.93 26.07
N THR A 392 12.28 -36.89 25.52
CA THR A 392 11.81 -35.50 25.72
C THR A 392 10.57 -35.21 24.86
N LYS A 393 9.86 -34.11 25.14
CA LYS A 393 8.73 -33.64 24.30
C LYS A 393 9.15 -33.46 22.85
N VAL A 394 10.32 -32.87 22.61
CA VAL A 394 10.87 -32.65 21.27
C VAL A 394 11.16 -33.98 20.55
N GLN A 395 11.74 -34.96 21.25
CA GLN A 395 11.99 -36.29 20.69
C GLN A 395 10.69 -37.03 20.37
N LEU A 396 9.68 -36.91 21.22
CA LEU A 396 8.35 -37.46 20.95
C LEU A 396 7.74 -36.80 19.70
N ALA A 397 7.78 -35.48 19.60
CA ALA A 397 7.29 -34.73 18.43
C ALA A 397 8.00 -35.16 17.13
N GLN A 398 9.32 -35.39 17.18
CA GLN A 398 10.10 -35.91 16.05
C GLN A 398 9.62 -37.29 15.61
N ARG A 399 9.53 -38.26 16.53
CA ARG A 399 9.06 -39.62 16.22
C ARG A 399 7.65 -39.63 15.65
N VAL A 400 6.74 -38.84 16.24
CA VAL A 400 5.38 -38.70 15.71
C VAL A 400 5.41 -38.11 14.31
N SER A 401 6.26 -37.12 14.06
CA SER A 401 6.40 -36.47 12.75
C SER A 401 6.99 -37.38 11.67
N GLU A 402 7.77 -38.39 12.04
CA GLU A 402 8.30 -39.39 11.12
C GLU A 402 7.22 -40.39 10.66
N ILE A 403 6.29 -40.72 11.56
CA ILE A 403 5.27 -41.77 11.33
C ILE A 403 3.97 -41.19 10.75
N ILE A 404 3.61 -39.96 11.11
CA ILE A 404 2.30 -39.37 10.75
C ILE A 404 2.06 -39.28 9.24
N GLN A 405 0.84 -39.65 8.84
CA GLN A 405 0.37 -39.68 7.45
C GLN A 405 -0.89 -38.83 7.27
N THR A 406 -1.32 -38.66 6.02
CA THR A 406 -2.51 -37.86 5.66
C THR A 406 -3.79 -38.37 6.32
N SER A 407 -3.99 -39.70 6.38
CA SER A 407 -5.17 -40.31 6.99
C SER A 407 -5.29 -40.02 8.49
N ASP A 408 -4.16 -39.85 9.19
CA ASP A 408 -4.17 -39.54 10.62
C ASP A 408 -4.70 -38.11 10.89
N LEU A 409 -4.66 -37.20 9.90
CA LEU A 409 -5.17 -35.83 10.01
C LEU A 409 -6.68 -35.72 9.75
N ASP A 410 -7.35 -36.81 9.36
CA ASP A 410 -8.80 -36.85 9.08
C ASP A 410 -9.68 -37.00 10.31
N ASP A 411 -9.08 -37.10 11.49
CA ASP A 411 -9.78 -37.05 12.77
C ASP A 411 -10.48 -35.69 12.97
N THR A 412 -11.77 -35.65 12.67
CA THR A 412 -12.63 -34.46 12.84
C THR A 412 -12.87 -34.09 14.30
N THR A 413 -12.54 -34.96 15.26
CA THR A 413 -12.61 -34.64 16.69
C THR A 413 -11.36 -33.87 17.16
N ASN A 414 -10.30 -33.86 16.35
CA ASN A 414 -9.07 -33.15 16.64
C ASN A 414 -9.20 -31.67 16.26
N GLU A 415 -9.40 -30.83 17.27
CA GLU A 415 -9.56 -29.38 17.09
C GLU A 415 -8.34 -28.69 16.48
N LEU A 416 -7.14 -29.21 16.69
CA LEU A 416 -5.92 -28.69 16.07
C LEU A 416 -5.96 -28.95 14.56
N PHE A 417 -6.30 -30.17 14.15
CA PHE A 417 -6.37 -30.52 12.72
C PHE A 417 -7.46 -29.73 12.00
N ASN A 418 -8.63 -29.57 12.62
CA ASN A 418 -9.70 -28.73 12.09
C ASN A 418 -9.24 -27.28 11.93
N PHE A 419 -8.50 -26.73 12.90
CA PHE A 419 -7.94 -25.39 12.79
C PHE A 419 -6.95 -25.29 11.61
N LEU A 420 -6.00 -26.23 11.51
CA LEU A 420 -5.00 -26.24 10.45
C LEU A 420 -5.60 -26.40 9.05
N LYS A 421 -6.64 -27.24 8.90
CA LYS A 421 -7.37 -27.41 7.65
C LYS A 421 -8.11 -26.13 7.21
N ASN A 422 -8.58 -25.34 8.17
CA ASN A 422 -9.29 -24.08 7.95
C ASN A 422 -8.39 -22.85 7.85
N LEU A 423 -7.07 -23.00 8.00
CA LEU A 423 -6.13 -21.93 7.64
C LEU A 423 -6.30 -21.60 6.15
N PRO A 424 -6.09 -20.34 5.73
CA PRO A 424 -6.25 -19.92 4.34
C PRO A 424 -5.37 -20.66 3.32
#